data_AF-A0A533XI19-F1
#
_entry.id   AF-A0A533XI19-F1
#
_cell.length_a   1.000
_cell.length_b   1.000
_cell.length_c   1.000
_cell.angle_alpha   90.00
_cell.angle_beta   90.00
_cell.angle_gamma   90.00
#
_symmetry.space_group_name_H-M   'P 1'
#
loop_
_entity.id
_entity.type
_entity.pdbx_description
1 polymer ?
#
loop_
_entity_poly.entity_id
_entity_poly.type
_entity_poly.pdbx_seq_one_letter_code
_entity_poly.pdbx_strand_id
1 'polypeptide(L)'
;ISILSLTDIQDRPALFSTFMMWLLGELFHHLPERGDVDKPVLVFFFDEAHLLFKEASKALLNQIEQVVKLIRSKGVGVYFVTQTPKDIPADVLAQLGNRFEHALRAFTPDDAKALKATAGTFPRTPFYDIEKELTSLGIGEALVTVLDAQGRPTPVVAARLLPPDSLMGALEHNDFEAAVRKYARSIDRESAREILQKKMTTPVAAGSPAPADDLGGPDWKDSAASVAKDILKSPLTRQIGREVVRGIFGMLKKNLK
;
A
#
# COMPACT_ATOMS: atom_id res chain seq x y z
N ILE A 1 4.46 4.00 -19.80
CA ILE A 1 4.25 4.68 -18.51
C ILE A 1 2.76 4.92 -18.39
N SER A 2 2.13 4.40 -17.34
CA SER A 2 0.72 4.62 -17.05
C SER A 2 0.65 5.43 -15.77
N ILE A 3 -0.11 6.53 -15.78
CA ILE A 3 -0.27 7.41 -14.61
C ILE A 3 -1.69 7.22 -14.12
N LEU A 4 -1.83 6.86 -12.85
CA LEU A 4 -3.12 6.81 -12.18
C LEU A 4 -3.21 8.02 -11.24
N SER A 5 -3.97 9.01 -11.66
CA SER A 5 -4.24 10.19 -10.84
C SER A 5 -5.41 9.91 -9.91
N LEU A 6 -5.22 10.16 -8.61
CA LEU A 6 -6.23 9.93 -7.57
C LEU A 6 -6.46 11.22 -6.76
N THR A 7 -6.48 12.36 -7.43
CA THR A 7 -6.61 13.69 -6.83
C THR A 7 -7.85 13.80 -5.93
N ASP A 8 -8.97 13.21 -6.35
CA ASP A 8 -10.26 13.26 -5.65
C ASP A 8 -10.34 12.37 -4.40
N ILE A 9 -9.29 11.59 -4.11
CA ILE A 9 -9.24 10.62 -2.99
C ILE A 9 -8.13 11.00 -2.00
N GLN A 10 -7.33 12.03 -2.27
CA GLN A 10 -6.26 12.50 -1.37
C GLN A 10 -6.78 12.92 0.01
N ASP A 11 -8.01 13.46 0.08
CA ASP A 11 -8.69 13.82 1.32
C ASP A 11 -9.26 12.62 2.10
N ARG A 12 -9.17 11.40 1.53
CA ARG A 12 -9.68 10.15 2.13
C ARG A 12 -8.61 9.06 2.18
N PRO A 13 -7.63 9.16 3.11
CA PRO A 13 -6.50 8.22 3.22
C PRO A 13 -6.92 6.75 3.36
N ALA A 14 -8.03 6.47 4.05
CA ALA A 14 -8.55 5.11 4.22
C ALA A 14 -9.03 4.49 2.89
N LEU A 15 -9.63 5.28 1.99
CA LEU A 15 -10.04 4.79 0.67
C LEU A 15 -8.84 4.58 -0.24
N PHE A 16 -7.89 5.50 -0.20
CA PHE A 16 -6.64 5.40 -0.96
C PHE A 16 -5.87 4.13 -0.60
N SER A 17 -5.59 3.92 0.69
CA SER A 17 -4.89 2.74 1.19
C SER A 17 -5.62 1.45 0.84
N THR A 18 -6.96 1.39 1.00
CA THR A 18 -7.76 0.21 0.64
C THR A 18 -7.69 -0.09 -0.87
N PHE A 19 -7.80 0.92 -1.72
CA PHE A 19 -7.72 0.75 -3.17
C PHE A 19 -6.33 0.31 -3.63
N MET A 20 -5.27 0.94 -3.11
CA MET A 20 -3.88 0.56 -3.39
C MET A 20 -3.58 -0.88 -2.97
N MET A 21 -4.18 -1.32 -1.85
CA MET A 21 -4.08 -2.69 -1.39
C MET A 21 -4.80 -3.69 -2.27
N TRP A 22 -6.02 -3.35 -2.71
CA TRP A 22 -6.71 -4.17 -3.70
C TRP A 22 -5.87 -4.29 -4.97
N LEU A 23 -5.33 -3.18 -5.48
CA LEU A 23 -4.49 -3.18 -6.68
C LEU A 23 -3.24 -4.07 -6.51
N LEU A 24 -2.51 -3.92 -5.40
CA LEU A 24 -1.33 -4.73 -5.11
C LEU A 24 -1.66 -6.22 -4.94
N GLY A 25 -2.78 -6.52 -4.28
CA GLY A 25 -3.31 -7.88 -4.14
C GLY A 25 -3.64 -8.50 -5.49
N GLU A 26 -4.40 -7.80 -6.34
CA GLU A 26 -4.76 -8.23 -7.69
C GLU A 26 -3.52 -8.49 -8.55
N LEU A 27 -2.54 -7.58 -8.51
CA LEU A 27 -1.28 -7.76 -9.22
C LEU A 27 -0.55 -9.01 -8.75
N PHE A 28 -0.45 -9.23 -7.45
CA PHE A 28 0.20 -10.43 -6.91
C PHE A 28 -0.49 -11.73 -7.35
N HIS A 29 -1.84 -11.77 -7.35
CA HIS A 29 -2.61 -12.95 -7.71
C HIS A 29 -2.58 -13.25 -9.21
N HIS A 30 -2.61 -12.21 -10.05
CA HIS A 30 -2.72 -12.37 -11.50
C HIS A 30 -1.37 -12.39 -12.24
N LEU A 31 -0.30 -11.89 -11.62
CA LEU A 31 1.01 -11.93 -12.27
C LEU A 31 1.64 -13.33 -12.17
N PRO A 32 2.14 -13.86 -13.30
CA PRO A 32 2.87 -15.12 -13.29
C PRO A 32 4.19 -14.97 -12.54
N GLU A 33 4.65 -16.05 -11.93
CA GLU A 33 6.01 -16.08 -11.39
C GLU A 33 7.01 -16.02 -12.54
N ARG A 34 7.98 -15.10 -12.43
CA ARG A 34 8.96 -14.84 -13.48
C ARG A 34 10.38 -15.21 -13.04
N GLY A 35 10.60 -15.43 -11.74
CA GLY A 35 11.93 -15.70 -11.19
C GLY A 35 12.82 -14.47 -11.29
N ASP A 36 14.11 -14.69 -11.49
CA ASP A 36 15.10 -13.63 -11.61
C ASP A 36 15.23 -13.20 -13.07
N VAL A 37 14.58 -12.09 -13.42
CA VAL A 37 14.60 -11.49 -14.76
C VAL A 37 15.53 -10.29 -14.76
N ASP A 38 16.35 -10.14 -15.81
CA ASP A 38 17.31 -9.02 -15.94
C ASP A 38 16.65 -7.64 -15.83
N LYS A 39 15.37 -7.53 -16.19
CA LYS A 39 14.58 -6.31 -16.09
C LYS A 39 13.21 -6.61 -15.49
N PRO A 40 12.69 -5.73 -14.62
CA PRO A 40 11.35 -5.87 -14.09
C PRO A 40 10.33 -5.79 -15.23
N VAL A 41 9.32 -6.66 -15.17
CA VAL A 41 8.17 -6.66 -16.09
C VAL A 41 7.29 -5.44 -15.85
N LEU A 42 7.26 -4.96 -14.60
CA LEU A 42 6.47 -3.81 -14.17
C LEU A 42 7.17 -3.09 -13.03
N VAL A 43 7.07 -1.77 -12.99
CA VAL A 43 7.58 -0.95 -11.89
C VAL A 43 6.46 -0.04 -11.39
N PHE A 44 6.18 -0.10 -10.09
CA PHE A 44 5.26 0.79 -9.40
C PHE A 44 6.00 1.86 -8.63
N PHE A 45 5.58 3.09 -8.84
CA PHE A 45 5.98 4.24 -8.04
C PHE A 45 4.77 4.70 -7.24
N PHE A 46 4.90 4.67 -5.92
CA PHE A 46 3.94 5.22 -4.99
C PHE A 46 4.42 6.60 -4.58
N ASP A 47 3.89 7.62 -5.23
CA ASP A 47 4.12 9.00 -4.83
C ASP A 47 3.29 9.35 -3.59
N GLU A 48 3.86 10.17 -2.72
CA GLU A 48 3.34 10.45 -1.39
C GLU A 48 2.97 9.19 -0.60
N ALA A 49 3.90 8.24 -0.58
CA ALA A 49 3.74 6.92 0.04
C ALA A 49 3.27 6.97 1.51
N HIS A 50 3.54 8.07 2.21
CA HIS A 50 3.05 8.29 3.57
C HIS A 50 1.52 8.14 3.71
N LEU A 51 0.76 8.44 2.65
CA LEU A 51 -0.70 8.28 2.61
C LEU A 51 -1.16 6.83 2.65
N LEU A 52 -0.31 5.88 2.25
CA LEU A 52 -0.62 4.44 2.35
C LEU A 52 -0.58 3.95 3.80
N PHE A 53 0.27 4.57 4.61
CA PHE A 53 0.59 4.10 5.96
C PHE A 53 -0.11 4.92 7.05
N LYS A 54 -0.47 6.17 6.76
CA LYS A 54 -1.21 7.04 7.67
C LYS A 54 -2.58 6.40 7.98
N GLU A 55 -2.78 6.04 9.24
CA GLU A 55 -4.00 5.38 9.76
C GLU A 55 -4.22 3.93 9.25
N ALA A 56 -3.20 3.32 8.65
CA ALA A 56 -3.26 1.92 8.25
C ALA A 56 -3.41 1.01 9.49
N SER A 57 -4.37 0.09 9.45
CA SER A 57 -4.49 -0.92 10.49
C SER A 57 -3.26 -1.83 10.52
N LYS A 58 -2.96 -2.46 11.67
CA LYS A 58 -1.84 -3.42 11.77
C LYS A 58 -1.94 -4.55 10.74
N ALA A 59 -3.15 -5.05 10.50
CA ALA A 59 -3.39 -6.07 9.48
C ALA A 59 -3.02 -5.56 8.08
N LEU A 60 -3.31 -4.28 7.80
CA LEU A 60 -2.98 -3.64 6.53
C LEU A 60 -1.47 -3.52 6.34
N LEU A 61 -0.75 -3.06 7.37
CA LEU A 61 0.71 -2.93 7.33
C LEU A 61 1.40 -4.28 7.07
N ASN A 62 0.99 -5.32 7.78
CA ASN A 62 1.51 -6.68 7.58
C ASN A 62 1.28 -7.18 6.14
N GLN A 63 0.11 -6.87 5.57
CA GLN A 63 -0.21 -7.26 4.21
C GLN A 63 0.64 -6.48 3.18
N ILE A 64 0.87 -5.18 3.39
CA ILE A 64 1.79 -4.40 2.54
C ILE A 64 3.19 -5.00 2.58
N GLU A 65 3.71 -5.27 3.77
CA GLU A 65 5.02 -5.89 3.95
C GLU A 65 5.12 -7.22 3.18
N GLN A 66 4.09 -8.08 3.32
CA GLN A 66 4.03 -9.36 2.62
C GLN A 66 4.00 -9.18 1.09
N VAL A 67 3.21 -8.25 0.57
CA VAL A 67 3.15 -7.98 -0.88
C VAL A 67 4.50 -7.46 -1.36
N VAL A 68 5.09 -6.46 -0.71
CA VAL A 68 6.40 -5.90 -1.10
C VAL A 68 7.48 -6.99 -1.14
N LYS A 69 7.45 -7.92 -0.17
CA LYS A 69 8.36 -9.06 -0.13
C LYS A 69 8.15 -10.04 -1.28
N LEU A 70 6.90 -10.38 -1.60
CA LEU A 70 6.58 -11.42 -2.58
C LEU A 70 6.55 -10.92 -4.03
N ILE A 71 6.19 -9.66 -4.27
CA ILE A 71 6.01 -9.13 -5.63
C ILE A 71 7.33 -9.11 -6.43
N ARG A 72 8.49 -9.12 -5.74
CA ARG A 72 9.82 -9.23 -6.37
C ARG A 72 9.94 -10.50 -7.22
N SER A 73 9.45 -11.66 -6.75
CA SER A 73 9.54 -12.92 -7.50
C SER A 73 8.63 -12.97 -8.74
N LYS A 74 7.68 -12.04 -8.82
CA LYS A 74 6.82 -11.79 -9.99
C LYS A 74 7.50 -10.87 -11.02
N GLY A 75 8.72 -10.40 -10.76
CA GLY A 75 9.43 -9.45 -11.62
C GLY A 75 8.86 -8.04 -11.53
N VAL A 76 8.28 -7.65 -10.39
CA VAL A 76 7.75 -6.30 -10.16
C VAL A 76 8.66 -5.52 -9.23
N GLY A 77 9.04 -4.31 -9.65
CA GLY A 77 9.73 -3.34 -8.80
C GLY A 77 8.73 -2.43 -8.08
N VAL A 78 8.98 -2.14 -6.81
CA VAL A 78 8.18 -1.20 -6.01
C VAL A 78 9.09 -0.10 -5.48
N TYR A 79 8.69 1.15 -5.69
CA TYR A 79 9.37 2.34 -5.23
C TYR A 79 8.39 3.19 -4.43
N PHE A 80 8.75 3.52 -3.19
CA PHE A 80 8.01 4.46 -2.37
C PHE A 80 8.72 5.82 -2.42
N VAL A 81 7.99 6.85 -2.84
CA VAL A 81 8.47 8.22 -2.89
C VAL A 81 7.77 8.99 -1.78
N THR A 82 8.54 9.58 -0.88
CA THR A 82 8.03 10.32 0.27
C THR A 82 9.02 11.42 0.66
N GLN A 83 8.55 12.39 1.43
CA GLN A 83 9.38 13.52 1.88
C GLN A 83 10.39 13.10 2.94
N THR A 84 10.03 12.18 3.84
CA THR A 84 10.94 11.65 4.85
C THR A 84 10.84 10.13 4.97
N PRO A 85 11.96 9.40 5.10
CA PRO A 85 11.93 7.96 5.33
C PRO A 85 11.11 7.54 6.56
N LYS A 86 10.95 8.42 7.55
CA LYS A 86 10.13 8.16 8.75
C LYS A 86 8.65 7.87 8.45
N ASP A 87 8.16 8.30 7.30
CA ASP A 87 6.78 8.10 6.90
C ASP A 87 6.48 6.63 6.51
N ILE A 88 7.53 5.85 6.27
CA ILE A 88 7.42 4.45 5.88
C ILE A 88 7.70 3.57 7.11
N PRO A 89 6.84 2.59 7.42
CA PRO A 89 7.08 1.64 8.51
C PRO A 89 8.42 0.90 8.37
N ALA A 90 9.10 0.69 9.50
CA ALA A 90 10.42 0.07 9.54
C ALA A 90 10.46 -1.33 8.87
N ASP A 91 9.42 -2.14 9.07
CA ASP A 91 9.35 -3.49 8.50
C ASP A 91 9.26 -3.45 6.97
N VAL A 92 8.58 -2.44 6.42
CA VAL A 92 8.49 -2.22 4.97
C VAL A 92 9.80 -1.63 4.44
N LEU A 93 10.37 -0.62 5.10
CA LEU A 93 11.68 -0.05 4.76
C LEU A 93 12.77 -1.11 4.69
N ALA A 94 12.75 -2.09 5.61
CA ALA A 94 13.72 -3.17 5.64
C ALA A 94 13.64 -4.10 4.41
N GLN A 95 12.53 -4.10 3.66
CA GLN A 95 12.40 -4.83 2.41
C GLN A 95 12.92 -4.03 1.19
N LEU A 96 13.19 -2.73 1.34
CA LEU A 96 13.62 -1.86 0.26
C LEU A 96 15.15 -1.84 0.17
N GLY A 97 15.70 -2.36 -0.94
CA GLY A 97 17.14 -2.41 -1.14
C GLY A 97 17.74 -1.17 -1.82
N ASN A 98 17.01 -0.59 -2.76
CA ASN A 98 17.47 0.57 -3.52
C ASN A 98 17.04 1.85 -2.81
N ARG A 99 17.95 2.82 -2.73
CA ARG A 99 17.72 4.08 -2.04
C ARG A 99 18.29 5.26 -2.79
N PHE A 100 17.48 6.30 -2.87
CA PHE A 100 17.77 7.60 -3.43
C PHE A 100 17.35 8.64 -2.39
N GLU A 101 18.32 9.13 -1.62
CA GLU A 101 18.04 10.08 -0.54
C GLU A 101 18.45 11.48 -0.97
N HIS A 102 17.44 12.34 -1.10
CA HIS A 102 17.65 13.75 -1.34
C HIS A 102 18.09 14.49 -0.08
N ALA A 103 18.37 15.77 -0.23
CA ALA A 103 18.77 16.62 0.87
C ALA A 103 17.76 16.60 2.02
N LEU A 104 18.24 16.31 3.23
CA LEU A 104 17.45 16.36 4.46
C LEU A 104 17.78 17.65 5.20
N ARG A 105 16.74 18.40 5.59
CA ARG A 105 16.89 19.62 6.36
C ARG A 105 16.51 19.36 7.81
N ALA A 106 17.40 19.70 8.73
CA ALA A 106 17.16 19.59 10.15
C ALA A 106 16.92 20.97 10.77
N PHE A 107 15.65 21.28 11.05
CA PHE A 107 15.27 22.53 11.71
C PHE A 107 14.93 22.32 13.18
N THR A 108 14.48 21.11 13.53
CA THR A 108 14.12 20.73 14.90
C THR A 108 15.07 19.66 15.45
N PRO A 109 15.11 19.46 16.79
CA PRO A 109 15.85 18.36 17.39
C PRO A 109 15.42 16.98 16.89
N ASP A 110 14.15 16.81 16.55
CA ASP A 110 13.63 15.54 16.06
C ASP A 110 14.00 15.28 14.59
N ASP A 111 14.18 16.34 13.80
CA ASP A 111 14.76 16.25 12.45
C ASP A 111 16.24 15.89 12.52
N ALA A 112 17.00 16.47 13.45
CA ALA A 112 18.41 16.12 13.65
C ALA A 112 18.57 14.64 14.05
N LYS A 113 17.68 14.12 14.90
CA LYS A 113 17.62 12.68 15.20
C LYS A 113 17.22 11.86 13.97
N ALA A 114 16.28 12.35 13.16
CA ALA A 114 15.87 11.71 11.91
C ALA A 114 17.05 11.55 10.96
N LEU A 115 17.75 12.65 10.72
CA LEU A 115 18.90 12.75 9.85
C LEU A 115 19.97 11.74 10.29
N LYS A 116 20.30 11.70 11.59
CA LYS A 116 21.26 10.74 12.15
C LYS A 116 20.84 9.29 11.95
N ALA A 117 19.57 8.99 12.22
CA ALA A 117 19.04 7.64 12.00
C ALA A 117 19.11 7.25 10.51
N THR A 118 18.69 8.14 9.61
CA THR A 118 18.78 7.96 8.16
C THR A 118 20.23 7.76 7.71
N ALA A 119 21.15 8.63 8.12
CA ALA A 119 22.57 8.52 7.77
C ALA A 119 23.17 7.19 8.24
N GLY A 120 22.81 6.72 9.44
CA GLY A 120 23.28 5.46 10.01
C GLY A 120 22.83 4.20 9.28
N THR A 121 21.84 4.29 8.39
CA THR A 121 21.35 3.15 7.60
C THR A 121 22.06 2.98 6.24
N PHE A 122 22.92 3.92 5.85
CA PHE A 122 23.73 3.78 4.64
C PHE A 122 24.92 2.84 4.85
N PRO A 123 25.38 2.13 3.80
CA PRO A 123 26.66 1.42 3.83
C PRO A 123 27.79 2.35 4.27
N ARG A 124 28.64 1.87 5.18
CA ARG A 124 29.81 2.63 5.63
C ARG A 124 30.74 2.87 4.45
N THR A 125 31.27 4.08 4.35
CA THR A 125 32.12 4.52 3.27
C THR A 125 33.26 5.40 3.80
N PRO A 126 34.49 5.27 3.28
CA PRO A 126 35.58 6.18 3.60
C PRO A 126 35.51 7.50 2.81
N PHE A 127 34.63 7.60 1.80
CA PHE A 127 34.59 8.73 0.87
C PHE A 127 33.70 9.88 1.32
N TYR A 128 32.67 9.60 2.13
CA TYR A 128 31.65 10.58 2.51
C TYR A 128 31.38 10.55 4.01
N ASP A 129 31.18 11.73 4.58
CA ASP A 129 30.50 11.89 5.86
C ASP A 129 28.99 12.01 5.57
N ILE A 130 28.28 10.89 5.64
CA ILE A 130 26.88 10.78 5.18
C ILE A 130 25.97 11.80 5.85
N GLU A 131 26.15 12.08 7.15
CA GLU A 131 25.32 13.05 7.87
C GLU A 131 25.56 14.47 7.34
N LYS A 132 26.83 14.83 7.09
CA LYS A 132 27.17 16.13 6.49
C LYS A 132 26.70 16.22 5.05
N GLU A 133 26.85 15.16 4.26
CA GLU A 133 26.43 15.22 2.85
C GLU A 133 24.94 15.30 2.68
N LEU A 134 24.15 14.57 3.46
CA LEU A 134 22.69 14.71 3.43
C LEU A 134 22.21 16.13 3.73
N THR A 135 22.98 16.92 4.50
CA THR A 135 22.65 18.32 4.78
C THR A 135 23.25 19.30 3.76
N SER A 136 24.33 18.95 3.06
CA SER A 136 25.00 19.81 2.07
C SER A 136 24.39 19.72 0.66
N LEU A 137 23.70 18.63 0.33
CA LEU A 137 23.10 18.40 -0.99
C LEU A 137 22.14 19.54 -1.41
N GLY A 138 22.22 19.90 -2.70
CA GLY A 138 21.34 20.85 -3.37
C GLY A 138 20.10 20.21 -4.02
N ILE A 139 19.32 21.04 -4.72
CA ILE A 139 18.20 20.56 -5.54
C ILE A 139 18.74 19.76 -6.72
N GLY A 140 18.14 18.59 -6.98
CA GLY A 140 18.58 17.67 -8.02
C GLY A 140 19.82 16.86 -7.65
N GLU A 141 20.25 16.87 -6.39
CA GLU A 141 21.34 16.05 -5.88
C GLU A 141 20.80 15.02 -4.88
N ALA A 142 21.42 13.84 -4.83
CA ALA A 142 21.03 12.74 -3.95
C ALA A 142 22.23 11.85 -3.57
N LEU A 143 22.16 11.23 -2.40
CA LEU A 143 22.96 10.04 -2.09
C LEU A 143 22.23 8.80 -2.62
N VAL A 144 22.95 8.00 -3.39
CA VAL A 144 22.40 6.82 -4.05
C VAL A 144 23.14 5.56 -3.59
N THR A 145 22.38 4.54 -3.24
CA THR A 145 22.85 3.17 -3.05
C THR A 145 21.83 2.22 -3.65
N VAL A 146 22.30 1.24 -4.40
CA VAL A 146 21.44 0.24 -5.05
C VAL A 146 21.94 -1.16 -4.69
N LEU A 147 21.15 -2.19 -4.98
CA LEU A 147 21.61 -3.56 -4.84
C LEU A 147 22.40 -4.01 -6.08
N ASP A 148 23.51 -4.70 -5.86
CA ASP A 148 24.23 -5.43 -6.91
C ASP A 148 23.48 -6.71 -7.32
N ALA A 149 24.02 -7.44 -8.31
CA ALA A 149 23.45 -8.69 -8.79
C ALA A 149 23.37 -9.80 -7.71
N GLN A 150 24.13 -9.65 -6.61
CA GLN A 150 24.12 -10.57 -5.48
C GLN A 150 23.23 -10.05 -4.33
N GLY A 151 22.49 -8.96 -4.54
CA GLY A 151 21.60 -8.37 -3.54
C GLY A 151 22.34 -7.60 -2.44
N ARG A 152 23.60 -7.23 -2.64
CA ARG A 152 24.39 -6.45 -1.67
C ARG A 152 24.29 -4.97 -2.01
N PRO A 153 24.18 -4.08 -1.01
CA PRO A 153 24.25 -2.65 -1.26
C PRO A 153 25.59 -2.26 -1.89
N THR A 154 25.53 -1.50 -2.98
CA THR A 154 26.70 -0.88 -3.61
C THR A 154 27.28 0.21 -2.69
N PRO A 155 28.54 0.60 -2.88
CA PRO A 155 29.08 1.81 -2.24
C PRO A 155 28.18 3.02 -2.52
N VAL A 156 28.01 3.87 -1.51
CA VAL A 156 27.21 5.09 -1.62
C VAL A 156 27.90 6.06 -2.58
N VAL A 157 27.11 6.72 -3.44
CA VAL A 157 27.59 7.75 -4.36
C VAL A 157 26.73 9.00 -4.23
N ALA A 158 27.38 10.17 -4.10
CA ALA A 158 26.71 11.45 -4.29
C ALA A 158 26.55 11.71 -5.79
N ALA A 159 25.31 11.85 -6.25
CA ALA A 159 24.99 11.96 -7.67
C ALA A 159 24.10 13.19 -7.95
N ARG A 160 24.29 13.77 -9.13
CA ARG A 160 23.35 14.72 -9.74
C ARG A 160 22.33 13.96 -10.58
N LEU A 161 21.06 14.22 -10.34
CA LEU A 161 19.96 13.68 -11.11
C LEU A 161 19.68 14.59 -12.30
N LEU A 162 19.42 13.97 -13.45
CA LEU A 162 19.00 14.69 -14.64
C LEU A 162 17.58 15.26 -14.38
N PRO A 163 17.32 16.54 -14.68
CA PRO A 163 15.95 17.03 -14.63
C PRO A 163 15.09 16.28 -15.66
N PRO A 164 13.79 16.09 -15.38
CA PRO A 164 12.87 15.52 -16.35
C PRO A 164 12.77 16.40 -17.59
N ASP A 165 12.70 15.77 -18.76
CA ASP A 165 12.42 16.42 -20.05
C ASP A 165 10.94 16.84 -20.20
N SER A 166 10.15 16.74 -19.13
CA SER A 166 8.72 17.04 -19.11
C SER A 166 8.42 18.39 -18.46
N LEU A 167 7.21 18.89 -18.73
CA LEU A 167 6.66 20.03 -18.00
C LEU A 167 6.52 19.66 -16.50
N MET A 168 7.15 20.44 -15.61
CA MET A 168 7.01 20.31 -14.16
C MET A 168 5.79 21.05 -13.59
N GLY A 169 4.94 21.60 -14.44
CA GLY A 169 3.73 22.35 -14.08
C GLY A 169 2.45 21.59 -14.41
N ALA A 170 1.33 22.13 -13.95
CA ALA A 170 0.01 21.65 -14.38
C ALA A 170 -0.09 21.78 -15.91
N LEU A 171 -0.61 20.73 -16.55
CA LEU A 171 -1.01 20.80 -17.94
C LEU A 171 -2.11 21.86 -18.10
N GLU A 172 -2.06 22.60 -19.20
CA GLU A 172 -3.18 23.46 -19.58
C GLU A 172 -4.44 22.59 -19.80
N HIS A 173 -5.60 23.16 -19.49
CA HIS A 173 -6.86 22.41 -19.50
C HIS A 173 -7.13 21.71 -20.84
N ASN A 174 -6.82 22.37 -21.96
CA ASN A 174 -7.02 21.83 -23.30
C ASN A 174 -6.12 20.62 -23.59
N ASP A 175 -4.87 20.66 -23.12
CA ASP A 175 -3.91 19.57 -23.32
C ASP A 175 -4.29 18.35 -22.45
N PHE A 176 -4.77 18.61 -21.23
CA PHE A 176 -5.31 17.56 -20.37
C PHE A 176 -6.51 16.86 -21.02
N GLU A 177 -7.53 17.62 -21.46
CA GLU A 177 -8.73 17.09 -22.13
C GLU A 177 -8.40 16.25 -23.36
N ALA A 178 -7.45 16.71 -24.18
CA ALA A 178 -6.96 15.96 -25.33
C ALA A 178 -6.30 14.62 -24.92
N ALA A 179 -5.49 14.64 -23.85
CA ALA A 179 -4.79 13.45 -23.37
C ALA A 179 -5.73 12.41 -22.73
N VAL A 180 -6.75 12.84 -21.99
CA VAL A 180 -7.68 11.93 -21.30
C VAL A 180 -8.82 11.43 -22.19
N ARG A 181 -9.01 12.00 -23.38
CA ARG A 181 -10.10 11.64 -24.30
C ARG A 181 -10.18 10.15 -24.62
N LYS A 182 -9.03 9.46 -24.68
CA LYS A 182 -8.94 8.00 -24.86
C LYS A 182 -9.57 7.22 -23.70
N TYR A 183 -9.56 7.80 -22.49
CA TYR A 183 -10.08 7.24 -21.24
C TYR A 183 -11.43 7.85 -20.81
N ALA A 184 -12.00 8.77 -21.60
CA ALA A 184 -13.21 9.52 -21.24
C ALA A 184 -14.48 8.67 -21.12
N ARG A 185 -14.48 7.45 -21.69
CA ARG A 185 -15.60 6.52 -21.53
C ARG A 185 -15.53 5.89 -20.15
N SER A 186 -16.34 6.41 -19.22
CA SER A 186 -16.55 5.76 -17.91
C SER A 186 -17.04 4.34 -18.11
N ILE A 187 -16.36 3.39 -17.48
CA ILE A 187 -16.77 1.98 -17.42
C ILE A 187 -17.28 1.77 -16.01
N ASP A 188 -18.60 1.75 -15.86
CA ASP A 188 -19.25 1.42 -14.60
C ASP A 188 -19.15 -0.09 -14.38
N ARG A 189 -18.27 -0.51 -13.46
CA ARG A 189 -18.08 -1.92 -13.11
C ARG A 189 -19.01 -2.24 -11.96
N GLU A 190 -19.59 -3.44 -12.01
CA GLU A 190 -20.44 -3.92 -10.92
C GLU A 190 -19.71 -3.84 -9.58
N SER A 191 -20.29 -3.09 -8.64
CA SER A 191 -19.69 -2.79 -7.36
C SER A 191 -19.77 -3.98 -6.39
N ALA A 192 -18.83 -4.05 -5.43
CA ALA A 192 -18.86 -5.06 -4.38
C ALA A 192 -20.19 -5.06 -3.61
N ARG A 193 -20.82 -3.89 -3.43
CA ARG A 193 -22.15 -3.75 -2.83
C ARG A 193 -23.22 -4.45 -3.66
N GLU A 194 -23.23 -4.26 -4.98
CA GLU A 194 -24.20 -4.90 -5.89
C GLU A 194 -24.00 -6.41 -5.94
N ILE A 195 -22.75 -6.88 -5.97
CA ILE A 195 -22.42 -8.31 -5.92
C ILE A 195 -22.91 -8.92 -4.60
N LEU A 196 -22.66 -8.27 -3.46
CA LEU A 196 -23.11 -8.73 -2.15
C LEU A 196 -24.63 -8.71 -2.04
N GLN A 197 -25.28 -7.67 -2.56
CA GLN A 197 -26.73 -7.56 -2.56
C GLN A 197 -27.36 -8.65 -3.43
N LYS A 198 -26.80 -8.92 -4.61
CA LYS A 198 -27.19 -10.07 -5.45
C LYS A 198 -26.99 -11.40 -4.73
N LYS A 199 -25.89 -11.60 -4.00
CA LYS A 199 -25.67 -12.82 -3.19
C LYS A 199 -26.69 -12.96 -2.06
N MET A 200 -27.16 -11.85 -1.48
CA MET A 200 -28.20 -11.86 -0.45
C MET A 200 -29.62 -12.02 -1.00
N THR A 201 -29.88 -11.55 -2.23
CA THR A 201 -31.20 -11.66 -2.90
C THR A 201 -31.33 -12.90 -3.77
N THR A 202 -30.25 -13.61 -4.07
CA THR A 202 -30.30 -14.93 -4.71
C THR A 202 -30.89 -15.90 -3.67
N PRO A 203 -32.10 -16.45 -3.88
CA PRO A 203 -32.59 -17.51 -3.03
C PRO A 203 -31.63 -18.68 -3.19
N VAL A 204 -31.11 -19.21 -2.08
CA VAL A 204 -30.49 -20.53 -2.08
C VAL A 204 -31.55 -21.48 -2.61
N ALA A 205 -31.43 -21.88 -3.88
CA ALA A 205 -32.25 -22.92 -4.44
C ALA A 205 -31.95 -24.18 -3.63
N ALA A 206 -32.86 -24.50 -2.72
CA ALA A 206 -32.87 -25.77 -2.03
C ALA A 206 -33.07 -26.87 -3.09
N GLY A 207 -32.04 -27.67 -3.34
CA GLY A 207 -32.19 -28.92 -4.09
C GLY A 207 -30.97 -29.38 -4.88
N SER A 208 -30.03 -30.05 -4.21
CA SER A 208 -29.66 -31.47 -4.46
C SER A 208 -28.21 -31.74 -4.02
N PRO A 209 -27.95 -32.87 -3.32
CA PRO A 209 -26.60 -33.24 -2.92
C PRO A 209 -25.85 -33.78 -4.15
N ALA A 210 -24.73 -33.15 -4.49
CA ALA A 210 -23.74 -33.70 -5.41
C ALA A 210 -22.56 -34.27 -4.59
N PRO A 211 -21.89 -35.33 -5.09
CA PRO A 211 -21.17 -36.29 -4.28
C PRO A 211 -19.88 -35.72 -3.68
N ALA A 212 -19.46 -36.33 -2.58
CA ALA A 212 -18.18 -36.07 -1.95
C ALA A 212 -17.05 -36.51 -2.89
N ASP A 213 -16.31 -35.54 -3.42
CA ASP A 213 -14.96 -35.76 -3.92
C ASP A 213 -13.96 -35.05 -3.01
N ASP A 214 -13.07 -35.88 -2.49
CA ASP A 214 -11.95 -35.62 -1.60
C ASP A 214 -10.87 -34.82 -2.34
N LEU A 215 -10.62 -33.59 -1.88
CA LEU A 215 -9.38 -32.87 -2.16
C LEU A 215 -8.86 -32.30 -0.85
N GLY A 216 -7.96 -33.06 -0.23
CA GLY A 216 -7.29 -32.74 1.01
C GLY A 216 -6.54 -31.40 1.01
N GLY A 217 -6.76 -30.64 2.08
CA GLY A 217 -6.06 -29.41 2.47
C GLY A 217 -6.46 -29.03 3.91
N PRO A 218 -5.61 -28.31 4.68
CA PRO A 218 -5.64 -28.37 6.15
C PRO A 218 -6.89 -27.75 6.78
N ASP A 219 -7.37 -28.41 7.84
CA ASP A 219 -8.64 -28.17 8.50
C ASP A 219 -8.66 -26.88 9.35
N TRP A 220 -9.37 -25.87 8.88
CA TRP A 220 -9.58 -24.58 9.57
C TRP A 220 -10.95 -24.50 10.27
N LYS A 221 -11.78 -25.54 10.17
CA LYS A 221 -13.16 -25.52 10.66
C LYS A 221 -13.26 -25.76 12.16
N ASP A 222 -12.29 -26.46 12.76
CA ASP A 222 -12.30 -26.78 14.18
C ASP A 222 -11.93 -25.59 15.09
N SER A 223 -11.10 -24.64 14.62
CA SER A 223 -10.73 -23.45 15.43
C SER A 223 -11.79 -22.34 15.41
N ALA A 224 -12.55 -22.18 14.32
CA ALA A 224 -13.61 -21.17 14.26
C ALA A 224 -14.84 -21.61 15.07
N ALA A 225 -15.14 -22.91 15.09
CA ALA A 225 -16.23 -23.48 15.85
C ALA A 225 -15.97 -23.46 17.37
N SER A 226 -14.73 -23.59 17.82
CA SER A 226 -14.39 -23.52 19.26
C SER A 226 -14.50 -22.10 19.81
N VAL A 227 -13.99 -21.10 19.09
CA VAL A 227 -14.04 -19.68 19.51
C VAL A 227 -15.48 -19.16 19.56
N ALA A 228 -16.32 -19.53 18.58
CA ALA A 228 -17.75 -19.17 18.60
C ALA A 228 -18.52 -19.84 19.75
N LYS A 229 -18.15 -21.07 20.12
CA LYS A 229 -18.81 -21.85 21.18
C LYS A 229 -18.39 -21.40 22.58
N ASP A 230 -17.18 -20.86 22.74
CA ASP A 230 -16.70 -20.28 24.00
C ASP A 230 -17.27 -18.89 24.26
N ILE A 231 -17.47 -18.07 23.22
CA ILE A 231 -18.12 -16.76 23.34
C ILE A 231 -19.62 -16.90 23.68
N LEU A 232 -20.28 -17.96 23.20
CA LEU A 232 -21.69 -18.25 23.50
C LEU A 232 -21.94 -18.79 24.92
N LYS A 233 -20.91 -19.28 25.61
CA LYS A 233 -21.04 -19.92 26.93
C LYS A 233 -20.70 -19.02 28.11
N SER A 234 -20.29 -17.77 27.87
CA SER A 234 -20.06 -16.82 28.96
C SER A 234 -21.42 -16.47 29.63
N PRO A 235 -21.58 -16.60 30.95
CA PRO A 235 -22.79 -16.23 31.67
C PRO A 235 -23.10 -14.72 31.67
N LEU A 236 -22.26 -13.89 31.03
CA LEU A 236 -22.33 -12.43 31.09
C LEU A 236 -23.04 -11.79 29.88
N THR A 237 -23.33 -12.55 28.81
CA THR A 237 -23.82 -11.98 27.53
C THR A 237 -25.34 -12.02 27.32
N ARG A 238 -26.13 -12.55 28.27
CA ARG A 238 -27.60 -12.63 28.13
C ARG A 238 -28.37 -11.34 28.46
N GLN A 239 -27.71 -10.31 28.97
CA GLN A 239 -28.38 -9.09 29.47
C GLN A 239 -28.12 -7.82 28.63
N ILE A 240 -27.20 -7.83 27.68
CA ILE A 240 -26.88 -6.65 26.85
C ILE A 240 -27.60 -6.69 25.47
N GLY A 241 -28.17 -7.83 25.08
CA GLY A 241 -28.77 -8.03 23.76
C GLY A 241 -30.18 -7.48 23.53
N ARG A 242 -30.83 -6.85 24.52
CA ARG A 242 -32.25 -6.42 24.38
C ARG A 242 -32.51 -4.91 24.49
N GLU A 243 -31.51 -4.09 24.79
CA GLU A 243 -31.67 -2.62 24.83
C GLU A 243 -31.02 -1.87 23.67
N VAL A 244 -29.98 -2.43 23.02
CA VAL A 244 -29.22 -1.69 21.98
C VAL A 244 -29.95 -1.62 20.63
N VAL A 245 -30.84 -2.57 20.33
CA VAL A 245 -31.54 -2.61 19.03
C VAL A 245 -32.67 -1.57 18.93
N ARG A 246 -33.15 -1.00 20.05
CA ARG A 246 -34.24 -0.02 20.04
C ARG A 246 -33.76 1.45 20.09
N GLY A 247 -32.51 1.69 20.47
CA GLY A 247 -31.93 3.05 20.54
C GLY A 247 -31.43 3.60 19.20
N ILE A 248 -30.83 2.76 18.36
CA ILE A 248 -30.17 3.21 17.12
C ILE A 248 -31.17 3.38 15.96
N PHE A 249 -32.26 2.61 15.93
CA PHE A 249 -33.29 2.72 14.88
C PHE A 249 -34.32 3.84 15.13
N GLY A 250 -34.40 4.39 16.34
CA GLY A 250 -35.33 5.49 16.67
C GLY A 250 -34.81 6.89 16.35
N MET A 251 -33.48 7.09 16.32
CA MET A 251 -32.87 8.40 16.10
C MET A 251 -32.76 8.78 14.61
N LEU A 252 -32.64 7.78 13.72
CA LEU A 252 -32.53 7.99 12.27
C LEU A 252 -33.86 8.33 11.57
N LYS A 253 -35.01 8.16 12.23
CA LYS A 253 -36.33 8.46 11.64
C LYS A 253 -36.88 9.85 12.01
N LYS A 254 -36.19 10.63 12.86
CA LYS A 254 -36.70 11.93 13.35
C LYS A 254 -36.13 13.16 12.62
N ASN A 255 -35.11 13.00 11.77
CA ASN A 255 -34.52 14.10 11.00
C ASN A 255 -34.89 14.06 9.49
N LEU A 256 -36.02 13.44 9.14
CA LEU A 256 -36.61 13.55 7.81
C LEU A 256 -38.04 14.09 7.92
N LYS A 257 -38.15 15.40 8.14
CA LYS A 257 -39.24 16.28 7.72
C LYS A 257 -38.72 17.70 7.62
#